data_AF-A0A0K3A774-F1
#
_entry.id   AF-A0A0K3A774-F1
#
_cell.length_a   1.000
_cell.length_b   1.000
_cell.length_c   1.000
_cell.angle_alpha   90.00
_cell.angle_beta   90.00
_cell.angle_gamma   90.00
#
_symmetry.space_group_name_H-M   'P 1'
#
loop_
_entity.id
_entity.type
_entity.pdbx_description
1 polymer ?
#
loop_
_entity_poly.entity_id
_entity_poly.type
_entity_poly.pdbx_seq_one_letter_code
_entity_poly.pdbx_strand_id
1 'polypeptide(L)' 'MALSADGNHWTRVLTLEDSAKDECSYPAAIQTRDGLVHIGYTWKPTRIKHVVLDPARLGRGASTPAAR' A
#
# COMPACT_ATOMS: atom_id res chain seq x y z
N MET A 1 0.76 3.52 -0.36
CA MET A 1 -0.20 3.54 0.76
C MET A 1 0.11 4.68 1.69
N ALA A 2 -0.96 5.29 2.21
CA ALA A 2 -0.87 6.32 3.21
C ALA A 2 -1.84 6.00 4.35
N LEU A 3 -1.49 6.40 5.57
CA LEU A 3 -2.34 6.31 6.75
C LEU A 3 -2.77 7.71 7.16
N SER A 4 -4.01 7.81 7.63
CA SER A 4 -4.56 9.02 8.21
C SER A 4 -5.34 8.65 9.46
N ALA A 5 -5.19 9.44 10.51
CA ALA A 5 -5.97 9.29 11.75
C ALA A 5 -7.29 10.07 11.68
N ASP A 6 -7.39 11.06 10.79
CA ASP A 6 -8.50 12.02 10.72
C ASP A 6 -9.21 12.04 9.35
N GLY A 7 -8.70 11.29 8.37
CA GLY A 7 -9.19 11.29 6.99
C GLY A 7 -8.77 12.51 6.16
N ASN A 8 -8.11 13.51 6.77
CA ASN A 8 -7.73 14.77 6.12
C ASN A 8 -6.22 14.86 5.88
N HIS A 9 -5.42 14.43 6.86
CA HIS A 9 -3.97 14.43 6.78
C HIS A 9 -3.44 13.02 6.55
N TRP A 10 -2.75 12.83 5.44
CA TRP A 10 -2.30 11.52 5.00
C TRP A 10 -0.77 11.44 5.00
N THR A 11 -0.23 10.44 5.69
CA THR A 11 1.21 10.16 5.74
C THR A 11 1.51 8.93 4.89
N ARG A 12 2.42 9.03 3.91
CA ARG A 12 2.89 7.86 3.16
C ARG A 12 3.65 6.94 4.10
N VAL A 13 3.30 5.65 4.09
CA VAL A 13 3.93 4.63 4.96
C VAL A 13 4.56 3.46 4.22
N LEU A 14 4.10 3.20 2.99
CA LEU A 14 4.57 2.05 2.22
C LEU A 14 4.37 2.29 0.73
N THR A 15 5.39 1.94 -0.05
CA THR A 15 5.30 1.76 -1.50
C THR A 15 5.08 0.27 -1.76
N LEU A 16 3.99 -0.12 -2.41
CA LEU A 16 3.78 -1.52 -2.80
C LEU A 16 4.66 -1.91 -3.99
N GLU A 17 4.68 -1.04 -4.98
CA GLU A 17 5.37 -1.24 -6.24
C GLU A 17 6.09 0.06 -6.59
N ASP A 18 7.37 -0.02 -6.92
CA ASP A 18 8.23 1.12 -7.26
C ASP A 18 8.82 0.92 -8.66
N SER A 19 7.96 0.82 -9.66
CA SER A 19 8.36 0.62 -11.05
C SER A 19 7.57 1.55 -11.94
N ALA A 20 8.26 2.55 -12.49
CA ALA A 20 7.67 3.61 -13.30
C ALA A 20 6.96 3.11 -14.58
N LYS A 21 7.23 1.86 -15.00
CA LYS A 21 6.64 1.23 -16.19
C LYS A 21 5.51 0.25 -15.88
N ASP A 22 5.22 0.01 -14.60
CA ASP A 22 4.27 -1.02 -14.20
C ASP A 22 2.95 -0.38 -13.79
N GLU A 23 1.91 -0.68 -14.55
CA GLU A 23 0.57 -0.16 -14.27
C GLU A 23 -0.09 -0.99 -13.15
N CYS A 24 -0.50 -0.28 -12.09
CA CYS A 24 -1.22 -0.84 -10.95
C CYS A 24 -2.64 -0.24 -10.93
N SER A 25 -3.62 -1.09 -11.23
CA SER A 25 -5.02 -0.65 -11.39
C SER A 25 -5.97 -1.48 -10.52
N TYR A 26 -7.13 -0.91 -10.23
CA TYR A 26 -8.23 -1.53 -9.47
C TYR A 26 -7.84 -2.03 -8.07
N PRO A 27 -7.26 -1.16 -7.21
CA PRO A 27 -6.94 -1.58 -5.86
C PRO A 27 -8.22 -1.84 -5.05
N ALA A 28 -8.22 -2.94 -4.31
CA ALA A 28 -9.18 -3.24 -3.26
C ALA A 28 -8.43 -3.55 -1.97
N ALA A 29 -8.89 -3.01 -0.84
CA ALA A 29 -8.31 -3.26 0.48
C ALA A 29 -9.41 -3.59 1.48
N ILE A 30 -9.20 -4.61 2.31
CA ILE A 30 -10.12 -5.00 3.39
C ILE A 30 -9.33 -5.38 4.64
N GLN A 31 -9.80 -4.92 5.81
CA GLN A 31 -9.27 -5.36 7.10
C GLN A 31 -10.05 -6.57 7.60
N THR A 32 -9.34 -7.64 7.93
CA THR A 32 -9.91 -8.87 8.47
C THR A 32 -9.95 -8.82 10.00
N ARG A 33 -10.68 -9.76 10.62
CA ARG A 33 -10.92 -9.79 12.08
C ARG A 33 -9.66 -10.04 12.91
N ASP A 34 -8.62 -10.60 12.29
CA ASP A 34 -7.28 -10.77 12.88
C ASP A 34 -6.45 -9.47 12.89
N GLY A 35 -7.01 -8.37 12.37
CA GLY A 35 -6.38 -7.05 12.33
C GLY A 35 -5.50 -6.82 11.10
N LEU A 36 -5.29 -7.83 10.25
CA LEU A 36 -4.50 -7.72 9.04
C LEU A 36 -5.28 -7.02 7.92
N VAL A 37 -4.57 -6.37 7.02
CA VAL A 37 -5.14 -5.69 5.85
C VAL A 37 -4.73 -6.46 4.59
N HIS A 38 -5.72 -7.00 3.89
CA HIS A 38 -5.56 -7.70 2.63
C HIS A 38 -5.79 -6.74 1.48
N ILE A 39 -4.85 -6.70 0.54
CA ILE A 39 -4.88 -5.79 -0.61
C ILE A 39 -4.73 -6.61 -1.88
N GLY A 40 -5.69 -6.48 -2.78
CA GLY A 40 -5.66 -7.04 -4.13
C GLY A 40 -5.57 -5.92 -5.15
N TYR A 41 -4.77 -6.11 -6.21
CA TYR A 41 -4.69 -5.17 -7.33
C TYR A 41 -4.21 -5.87 -8.59
N THR A 42 -4.51 -5.29 -9.75
CA THR A 42 -4.01 -5.76 -11.04
C THR A 42 -2.62 -5.18 -11.29
N TRP A 43 -1.62 -6.02 -11.56
CA TRP A 43 -0.24 -5.62 -11.87
C TRP A 43 0.12 -5.97 -13.30
N LYS A 44 0.18 -4.95 -14.16
CA LYS A 44 0.02 -5.09 -15.61
C LYS A 44 -1.34 -5.76 -15.87
N PRO A 45 -2.13 -5.41 -16.89
CA PRO A 45 -3.48 -5.98 -17.09
C PRO A 45 -3.54 -7.51 -17.37
N THR A 46 -2.49 -8.24 -16.99
CA THR A 46 -2.24 -9.67 -17.14
C THR A 46 -2.30 -10.45 -15.83
N ARG A 47 -2.16 -9.82 -14.65
CA ARG A 47 -2.03 -10.54 -13.36
C ARG A 47 -2.67 -9.81 -12.19
N ILE A 48 -3.18 -10.57 -11.23
CA ILE A 48 -3.64 -10.06 -9.93
C ILE A 48 -2.56 -10.35 -8.89
N LYS A 49 -2.16 -9.33 -8.11
CA LYS A 49 -1.29 -9.46 -6.94
C LYS A 49 -2.13 -9.35 -5.68
N HIS A 50 -1.75 -10.11 -4.66
CA HIS A 50 -2.34 -10.08 -3.33
C HIS A 50 -1.24 -9.84 -2.30
N VAL A 51 -1.45 -8.86 -1.42
CA VAL A 51 -0.53 -8.47 -0.35
C VAL A 51 -1.29 -8.46 0.95
N VAL A 52 -0.69 -9.03 2.00
CA VAL A 52 -1.22 -8.96 3.37
C VAL A 52 -0.29 -8.08 4.18
N LEU A 53 -0.88 -7.11 4.89
CA LEU A 53 -0.16 -6.19 5.74
C LEU A 53 -0.60 -6.32 7.19
N ASP A 54 0.36 -6.16 8.09
CA ASP A 54 0.12 -5.90 9.50
C ASP A 54 0.19 -4.39 9.75
N PRO A 55 -0.93 -3.69 9.99
CA PRO A 55 -0.94 -2.25 10.25
C PRO A 55 -0.14 -1.84 11.48
N ALA A 56 0.00 -2.73 12.48
CA ALA A 56 0.75 -2.41 13.69
C ALA A 56 2.25 -2.24 13.42
N ARG A 57 2.75 -2.80 12.31
CA ARG A 57 4.13 -2.65 11.85
C ARG A 57 4.35 -1.38 11.02
N LEU A 58 3.29 -0.63 10.74
CA LEU A 58 3.35 0.61 9.97
C LEU A 58 3.32 1.81 10.93
N GLY A 59 4.50 2.26 11.37
CA GLY A 59 4.61 3.33 12.38
C GLY A 59 5.93 4.10 12.35
N ARG A 60 5.83 5.40 12.00
CA ARG A 60 6.83 6.49 11.93
C ARG A 60 7.97 6.34 10.90
N GLY A 61 7.73 6.95 9.74
CA GLY A 61 8.77 7.43 8.82
C GLY A 61 8.97 6.55 7.61
N ALA A 62 8.27 6.84 6.51
CA ALA A 62 8.79 6.50 5.20
C ALA A 62 10.11 7.28 5.03
N SER A 63 11.24 6.57 5.05
CA SER A 63 12.45 7.05 4.41
C SER A 63 12.14 7.30 2.94
N THR A 64 12.09 8.58 2.57
CA THR A 64 12.12 9.04 1.18
C THR A 64 13.30 8.35 0.47
N PRO A 65 13.09 7.58 -0.63
CA PRO A 65 14.22 7.30 -1.50
C PRO A 65 14.57 8.62 -2.18
N ALA A 66 15.75 9.15 -1.84
CA ALA A 66 16.32 10.28 -2.54
C ALA A 66 16.45 9.92 -4.03
N ALA A 67 15.96 10.79 -4.89
CA ALA A 67 16.23 10.74 -6.31
C ALA A 67 17.75 10.69 -6.53
N ARG A 68 18.19 9.73 -7.35
CA ARG A 68 19.46 9.77 -8.06
C ARG A 68 19.16 9.63 -9.54
#